data_AF-A0A9D0M6D2-F1
#
_entry.id   AF-A0A9D0M6D2-F1
#
_cell.length_a   1.000
_cell.length_b   1.000
_cell.length_c   1.000
_cell.angle_alpha   90.00
_cell.angle_beta   90.00
_cell.angle_gamma   90.00
#
_symmetry.space_group_name_H-M   'P 1'
#
loop_
_entity.id
_entity.type
_entity.pdbx_description
1 polymer ?
#
loop_
_entity_poly.entity_id
_entity_poly.type
_entity_poly.pdbx_seq_one_letter_code
_entity_poly.pdbx_strand_id
1 'polypeptide(L)' 'MKKCSYCGSSNFDNAAYCENCGMPLKEGLRISCPRCGKNVRENEKFCRYCGASLM' A
#
# COMPACT_ATOMS: atom_id res chain seq x y z
N MET A 1 6.76 8.08 -10.96
CA MET A 1 7.75 7.01 -10.75
C MET A 1 7.78 6.60 -9.30
N LYS A 2 7.78 5.30 -9.06
CA LYS A 2 7.70 4.68 -7.75
C LYS A 2 9.07 4.21 -7.31
N LYS A 3 9.52 4.71 -6.18
CA LYS A 3 10.78 4.24 -5.63
C LYS A 3 10.58 2.88 -4.97
N CYS A 4 11.36 1.90 -5.36
CA CYS A 4 11.39 0.61 -4.69
C CYS A 4 11.84 0.81 -3.25
N SER A 5 11.00 0.41 -2.31
CA SER A 5 11.31 0.43 -0.87
C SER A 5 12.42 -0.55 -0.47
N TYR A 6 12.80 -1.49 -1.35
CA TYR A 6 13.80 -2.53 -1.07
C TYR A 6 15.20 -2.18 -1.60
N CYS A 7 15.32 -1.71 -2.84
CA CYS A 7 16.62 -1.42 -3.46
C CYS A 7 16.79 0.05 -3.87
N GLY A 8 15.77 0.89 -3.70
CA GLY A 8 15.83 2.31 -4.04
C GLY A 8 15.74 2.61 -5.53
N SER A 9 15.67 1.60 -6.41
CA SER A 9 15.47 1.79 -7.84
C SER A 9 14.16 2.51 -8.11
N SER A 10 14.20 3.48 -9.01
CA SER A 10 13.01 4.15 -9.51
C SER A 10 12.36 3.22 -10.52
N ASN A 11 11.13 2.82 -10.25
CA ASN A 11 10.34 1.95 -11.10
C ASN A 11 9.15 2.71 -11.66
N PHE A 12 8.52 2.17 -12.70
CA PHE A 12 7.25 2.70 -13.18
C PHE A 12 6.17 2.63 -12.08
N ASP A 13 5.26 3.61 -12.06
CA ASP A 13 4.22 3.70 -11.00
C ASP A 13 3.29 2.49 -10.98
N ASN A 14 3.13 1.82 -12.12
CA ASN A 14 2.34 0.61 -12.30
C ASN A 14 3.15 -0.69 -12.15
N ALA A 15 4.45 -0.61 -11.87
CA ALA A 15 5.27 -1.80 -11.67
C ALA A 15 4.76 -2.55 -10.43
N ALA A 16 4.32 -3.80 -10.61
CA ALA A 16 3.88 -4.67 -9.51
C ALA A 16 5.06 -5.22 -8.72
N TYR A 17 6.22 -5.31 -9.37
CA TYR A 17 7.49 -5.79 -8.84
C TYR A 17 8.61 -4.90 -9.33
N CYS A 18 9.68 -4.82 -8.55
CA CYS A 18 10.85 -4.04 -8.87
C CYS A 18 11.58 -4.69 -10.03
N GLU A 19 11.83 -3.94 -11.09
CA GLU A 19 12.58 -4.44 -12.26
C GLU A 19 14.03 -4.78 -11.91
N ASN A 20 14.58 -4.13 -10.88
CA ASN A 20 15.96 -4.32 -10.48
C ASN A 20 16.16 -5.47 -9.50
N CYS A 21 15.25 -5.66 -8.53
CA CYS A 21 15.43 -6.64 -7.45
C CYS A 21 14.30 -7.67 -7.31
N GLY A 22 13.26 -7.60 -8.15
CA GLY A 22 12.14 -8.55 -8.17
C GLY A 22 11.13 -8.40 -7.02
N MET A 23 11.40 -7.55 -6.03
CA MET A 23 10.53 -7.39 -4.86
C MET A 23 9.22 -6.68 -5.22
N PRO A 24 8.07 -7.07 -4.62
CA PRO A 24 6.79 -6.47 -4.93
C PRO A 24 6.78 -4.98 -4.59
N LEU A 25 6.42 -4.18 -5.58
CA LEU A 25 6.17 -2.75 -5.48
C LEU A 25 4.70 -2.51 -5.17
N LYS A 26 4.11 -3.25 -4.24
CA LYS A 26 2.78 -2.91 -3.73
C LYS A 26 2.94 -1.70 -2.81
N GLU A 27 2.55 -0.52 -3.28
CA GLU A 27 2.29 0.60 -2.36
C GLU A 27 0.79 0.79 -2.29
N GLY A 28 0.30 0.79 -1.05
CA GLY A 28 -0.07 2.09 -0.52
C GLY A 28 -1.29 2.76 -1.13
N LEU A 29 -2.20 2.00 -1.76
CA LEU A 29 -3.60 2.39 -1.70
C LEU A 29 -3.99 2.37 -0.22
N ARG A 30 -3.94 3.56 0.37
CA ARG A 30 -4.42 3.81 1.72
C ARG A 30 -5.81 4.37 1.56
N ILE A 31 -6.82 3.64 2.02
CA ILE A 31 -8.17 4.15 2.15
C ILE A 31 -8.28 4.86 3.49
N SER A 32 -9.13 5.88 3.57
CA SER A 32 -9.48 6.45 4.87
C SER A 32 -10.55 5.58 5.51
N CYS A 33 -10.36 5.17 6.76
CA CYS A 33 -11.37 4.42 7.49
C CYS A 33 -12.65 5.29 7.64
N PRO A 34 -13.84 4.84 7.21
CA PRO A 34 -15.06 5.63 7.28
C PRO A 34 -15.52 5.90 8.72
N ARG A 35 -15.06 5.08 9.69
CA ARG A 35 -15.44 5.22 11.10
C ARG A 35 -14.57 6.20 11.88
N CYS A 36 -13.26 6.24 11.59
CA CYS A 36 -12.31 7.00 12.41
C CYS A 36 -11.39 7.94 11.61
N GLY A 37 -11.51 7.97 10.29
CA GLY A 37 -10.74 8.83 9.39
C GLY A 37 -9.26 8.51 9.26
N LYS A 38 -8.77 7.44 9.91
CA LYS A 38 -7.37 7.03 9.81
C LYS A 38 -7.12 6.25 8.54
N ASN A 39 -5.97 6.51 7.91
CA ASN A 39 -5.52 5.80 6.72
C ASN A 39 -5.16 4.34 7.02
N VAL A 40 -5.76 3.42 6.27
CA VAL A 40 -5.61 1.96 6.38
C VAL A 40 -5.31 1.38 5.01
N ARG A 41 -4.70 0.19 4.94
CA ARG A 41 -4.39 -0.42 3.64
C ARG A 41 -5.70 -0.84 2.97
N GLU A 42 -5.84 -0.60 1.67
CA GLU A 42 -7.04 -0.94 0.90
C GLU A 42 -7.45 -2.43 1.00
N ASN A 43 -6.47 -3.32 1.22
CA ASN A 43 -6.71 -4.76 1.34
C ASN A 43 -6.90 -5.24 2.80
N GLU A 44 -6.97 -4.33 3.78
CA GLU A 44 -7.30 -4.71 5.17
C GLU A 44 -8.80 -4.98 5.29
N LYS A 45 -9.17 -6.11 5.90
CA LYS A 45 -10.58 -6.44 6.18
C LYS A 45 -11.17 -5.59 7.30
N PHE A 46 -10.31 -5.20 8.25
CA PHE A 46 -10.70 -4.44 9.43
C PHE A 46 -9.73 -3.29 9.67
N CYS A 47 -10.25 -2.16 10.10
CA CYS A 47 -9.47 -1.02 10.54
C CYS A 47 -8.70 -1.41 11.80
N ARG A 48 -7.38 -1.49 11.68
CA ARG A 48 -6.47 -1.74 12.80
C ARG A 48 -6.52 -0.71 13.95
N TYR A 49 -7.21 0.42 13.77
CA TYR A 49 -7.30 1.48 14.78
C TYR A 49 -8.60 1.47 15.58
N CYS A 50 -9.71 1.02 14.97
CA CYS A 50 -11.03 1.06 15.61
C CYS A 50 -11.85 -0.22 15.43
N GLY A 51 -11.28 -1.24 14.78
CA GLY A 51 -11.92 -2.52 14.52
C GLY A 51 -13.07 -2.49 13.50
N ALA A 52 -13.34 -1.35 12.86
CA ALA A 52 -14.40 -1.25 11.85
C ALA A 52 -14.12 -2.18 10.66
N SER A 53 -15.14 -2.86 10.14
CA SER A 53 -15.02 -3.51 8.83
C SER A 53 -14.70 -2.47 7.76
N LEU A 54 -13.78 -2.81 6.86
CA LEU A 54 -13.40 -2.02 5.69
C LEU A 54 -13.80 -2.68 4.37
N MET A 55 -14.35 -3.90 4.46
CA MET A 55 -15.08 -4.60 3.40
C MET A 55 -16.55 -4.20 3.41
#